data_AF-A0A6I5C8V4-F1
#
_entry.id   AF-A0A6I5C8V4-F1
#
_cell.length_a   1.000
_cell.length_b   1.000
_cell.length_c   1.000
_cell.angle_alpha   90.00
_cell.angle_beta   90.00
_cell.angle_gamma   90.00
#
_symmetry.space_group_name_H-M   'P 1'
#
loop_
_entity.id
_entity.type
_entity.pdbx_description
1 polymer ?
#
loop_
_entity_poly.entity_id
_entity_poly.type
_entity_poly.pdbx_seq_one_letter_code
_entity_poly.pdbx_strand_id
1 'polypeptide(L)'
;AETRQRVERSVRALGYHPNAGARALASSRSNIIALIVPLRTDMYVPVMMEIAIAVATAARAHGYDILLLTGEEGPEAVRRVTGSGLADAMILMDVELED
;
A
#
# COMPACT_ATOMS: atom_id res chain seq x y z
N ALA A 1 3.72 -15.17 -30.04
CA ALA A 1 2.40 -15.20 -29.35
C ALA A 1 2.13 -16.55 -28.69
N GLU A 2 2.44 -17.67 -29.36
CA GLU A 2 2.19 -19.04 -28.85
C GLU A 2 2.84 -19.34 -27.48
N THR A 3 4.11 -18.97 -27.28
CA THR A 3 4.83 -19.19 -26.01
C THR A 3 4.15 -18.50 -24.82
N ARG A 4 3.70 -17.26 -25.01
CA ARG A 4 3.00 -16.49 -23.95
C ARG A 4 1.71 -17.20 -23.52
N GLN A 5 0.90 -17.65 -24.48
CA GLN A 5 -0.32 -18.40 -24.18
C GLN A 5 -0.04 -19.72 -23.44
N ARG A 6 1.03 -20.43 -23.81
CA ARG A 6 1.44 -21.67 -23.12
C ARG A 6 1.79 -21.39 -21.65
N VAL A 7 2.58 -20.34 -21.40
CA VAL A 7 2.94 -19.91 -20.03
C VAL A 7 1.70 -19.51 -19.23
N GLU A 8 0.84 -18.66 -19.77
CA GLU A 8 -0.39 -18.21 -19.08
C GLU A 8 -1.33 -19.37 -18.74
N ARG A 9 -1.39 -20.41 -19.60
CA ARG A 9 -2.19 -21.62 -19.36
C ARG A 9 -1.63 -22.44 -18.19
N SER A 10 -0.31 -22.61 -18.13
CA SER A 10 0.35 -23.28 -17.00
C SER A 10 0.20 -22.52 -15.69
N VAL A 11 0.33 -21.19 -15.71
CA VAL A 11 0.13 -20.33 -14.54
C VAL A 11 -1.26 -20.54 -13.94
N ARG A 12 -2.30 -20.53 -14.79
CA ARG A 12 -3.68 -20.81 -14.34
C ARG A 12 -3.85 -22.23 -13.83
N ALA A 13 -3.33 -23.23 -14.55
CA ALA A 13 -3.48 -24.64 -14.18
C ALA A 13 -2.81 -25.00 -12.84
N LEU A 14 -1.68 -24.35 -12.53
CA LEU A 14 -0.92 -24.58 -11.30
C LEU A 14 -1.36 -23.68 -10.14
N GLY A 15 -2.28 -22.74 -10.37
CA GLY A 15 -2.64 -21.72 -9.37
C GLY A 15 -1.43 -20.87 -8.96
N TYR A 16 -0.48 -20.65 -9.86
CA TYR A 16 0.72 -19.89 -9.55
C TYR A 16 0.38 -18.42 -9.27
N HIS A 17 0.68 -17.97 -8.06
CA HIS A 17 0.58 -16.57 -7.66
C HIS A 17 1.99 -16.02 -7.48
N PRO A 18 2.43 -15.04 -8.29
CA PRO A 18 3.76 -14.49 -8.15
C PRO A 18 3.91 -13.83 -6.78
N ASN A 19 4.98 -14.18 -6.06
CA ASN A 19 5.26 -13.63 -4.75
C ASN A 19 5.55 -12.12 -4.86
N ALA A 20 4.73 -11.29 -4.20
CA ALA A 20 4.85 -9.83 -4.25
C ALA A 20 6.19 -9.34 -3.69
N GLY A 21 6.69 -9.92 -2.60
CA GLY A 21 7.99 -9.59 -2.02
C GLY A 21 9.15 -9.94 -2.94
N ALA A 22 9.09 -11.09 -3.64
CA ALA A 22 10.10 -11.46 -4.64
C ALA A 22 10.10 -10.52 -5.85
N ARG A 23 8.91 -10.08 -6.32
CA ARG A 23 8.80 -9.05 -7.37
C ARG A 23 9.36 -7.71 -6.90
N ALA A 24 9.06 -7.31 -5.66
CA ALA A 24 9.54 -6.07 -5.09
C ALA A 24 11.06 -6.05 -4.99
N LEU A 25 11.66 -7.14 -4.52
CA LEU A 25 13.11 -7.31 -4.46
C LEU A 25 13.75 -7.24 -5.86
N ALA A 26 13.18 -7.92 -6.85
CA ALA A 26 13.72 -7.93 -8.21
C ALA A 26 13.55 -6.59 -8.94
N SER A 27 12.51 -5.82 -8.64
CA SER A 27 12.20 -4.54 -9.31
C SER A 27 12.65 -3.31 -8.53
N SER A 28 13.12 -3.48 -7.28
CA SER A 28 13.35 -2.39 -6.32
C SER A 28 12.12 -1.48 -6.13
N ARG A 29 10.91 -2.01 -6.36
CA ARG A 29 9.62 -1.30 -6.22
C ARG A 29 8.56 -2.18 -5.58
N SER A 30 7.98 -1.72 -4.50
CA SER A 30 6.90 -2.43 -3.81
C SER A 30 5.55 -2.35 -4.55
N ASN A 31 5.32 -1.28 -5.32
CA ASN A 31 3.99 -0.85 -5.80
C ASN A 31 2.98 -0.67 -4.65
N ILE A 32 3.47 -0.31 -3.47
CA ILE A 32 2.66 -0.04 -2.29
C ILE A 32 2.77 1.45 -1.95
N ILE A 33 1.64 2.07 -1.63
CA ILE A 33 1.57 3.42 -1.05
C ILE A 33 1.09 3.27 0.40
N ALA A 34 1.87 3.78 1.35
CA ALA A 34 1.45 3.83 2.75
C ALA A 34 0.45 4.98 2.96
N LEU A 35 -0.61 4.73 3.72
CA LEU A 35 -1.62 5.72 4.07
C LEU A 35 -1.81 5.74 5.58
N ILE A 36 -1.40 6.84 6.21
CA ILE A 36 -1.60 7.04 7.65
C ILE A 36 -2.94 7.71 7.86
N VAL A 37 -3.84 6.99 8.53
CA VAL A 37 -5.17 7.47 8.91
C VAL A 37 -5.20 7.72 10.42
N PRO A 38 -5.55 8.94 10.84
CA PRO A 38 -5.59 9.33 12.24
C PRO A 38 -6.92 8.83 12.83
N LEU A 39 -6.96 7.57 13.26
CA LEU A 39 -8.15 6.96 13.87
C LEU A 39 -8.18 7.26 15.38
N ARG A 40 -8.40 8.53 15.74
CA ARG A 40 -8.56 8.96 17.14
C ARG A 40 -10.03 9.29 17.45
N THR A 41 -10.40 9.26 18.72
CA THR A 41 -11.78 9.44 19.21
C THR A 41 -12.31 10.86 19.06
N ASP A 42 -11.44 11.85 18.87
CA ASP A 42 -11.76 13.27 18.65
C ASP A 42 -11.99 13.62 17.18
N MET A 43 -11.77 12.69 16.24
CA MET A 43 -12.02 12.89 14.82
C MET A 43 -13.31 12.23 14.34
N TYR A 44 -13.90 12.85 13.32
CA TYR A 44 -15.06 12.29 12.63
C TYR A 44 -14.62 11.19 11.64
N VAL A 45 -14.50 9.96 12.14
CA VAL A 45 -14.07 8.76 11.41
C VAL A 45 -14.72 8.58 10.03
N PRO A 46 -16.02 8.85 9.81
CA PRO A 46 -16.63 8.67 8.48
C PRO A 46 -15.94 9.48 7.38
N VAL A 47 -15.52 10.72 7.66
CA VAL A 47 -14.81 11.56 6.67
C VAL A 47 -13.42 10.99 6.38
N MET A 48 -12.70 10.53 7.40
CA MET A 48 -11.39 9.92 7.23
C MET A 48 -11.47 8.65 6.37
N MET A 49 -12.50 7.84 6.58
CA MET A 49 -12.74 6.64 5.79
C MET A 49 -13.17 6.95 4.35
N GLU A 50 -13.94 8.01 4.12
CA GLU A 50 -14.28 8.47 2.76
C GLU A 50 -13.02 8.82 1.96
N ILE A 51 -12.09 9.57 2.57
CA ILE A 51 -10.80 9.89 1.97
C ILE A 51 -9.99 8.61 1.74
N ALA A 52 -9.95 7.69 2.72
CA ALA A 52 -9.19 6.45 2.59
C ALA A 52 -9.71 5.57 1.43
N ILE A 53 -11.03 5.50 1.26
CA ILE A 53 -11.67 4.80 0.14
C ILE A 53 -11.32 5.47 -1.19
N ALA A 54 -11.36 6.81 -1.25
CA ALA A 54 -11.01 7.55 -2.46
C ALA A 54 -9.55 7.31 -2.88
N VAL A 55 -8.62 7.38 -1.91
CA VAL A 55 -7.20 7.09 -2.14
C VAL A 55 -6.99 5.65 -2.60
N ALA A 56 -7.59 4.67 -1.93
CA ALA A 56 -7.47 3.26 -2.31
C ALA A 56 -8.03 2.98 -3.71
N THR A 57 -9.15 3.61 -4.05
CA THR A 57 -9.77 3.48 -5.39
C THR A 57 -8.86 4.05 -6.47
N ALA A 58 -8.29 5.24 -6.24
CA ALA A 58 -7.37 5.88 -7.17
C ALA A 58 -6.06 5.08 -7.32
N ALA A 59 -5.44 4.66 -6.22
CA ALA A 59 -4.22 3.86 -6.21
C ALA A 59 -4.38 2.56 -7.00
N ARG A 60 -5.49 1.85 -6.78
CA ARG A 60 -5.82 0.62 -7.52
C ARG A 60 -5.94 0.85 -9.03
N ALA A 61 -6.52 1.97 -9.46
CA ALA A 61 -6.60 2.33 -10.88
C ALA A 61 -5.22 2.51 -11.53
N HIS A 62 -4.19 2.81 -10.72
CA HIS A 62 -2.80 2.94 -11.15
C HIS A 62 -1.93 1.71 -10.86
N GLY A 63 -2.52 0.60 -10.38
CA GLY A 63 -1.79 -0.63 -10.09
C GLY A 63 -0.99 -0.60 -8.78
N TYR A 64 -1.34 0.30 -7.86
CA TYR A 64 -0.78 0.36 -6.52
C TYR A 64 -1.71 -0.27 -5.48
N ASP A 65 -1.12 -0.95 -4.52
CA ASP A 65 -1.79 -1.40 -3.30
C ASP A 65 -1.62 -0.35 -2.19
N ILE A 66 -2.58 -0.30 -1.25
CA ILE A 66 -2.51 0.59 -0.08
C ILE A 66 -2.11 -0.22 1.15
N LEU A 67 -1.10 0.27 1.88
CA LEU A 67 -0.79 -0.15 3.25
C LEU A 67 -1.37 0.88 4.21
N LEU A 68 -2.47 0.53 4.88
CA LEU A 68 -3.11 1.40 5.87
C LEU A 68 -2.39 1.30 7.21
N LEU A 69 -2.04 2.45 7.77
CA LEU A 69 -1.39 2.61 9.06
C LEU A 69 -2.26 3.50 9.94
N THR A 70 -2.35 3.19 11.21
CA THR A 70 -3.12 3.99 12.16
C THR A 70 -2.21 4.99 12.87
N GLY A 71 -2.73 6.20 13.11
CA GLY A 71 -1.96 7.30 13.70
C GLY A 71 -1.36 7.03 15.09
N GLU A 72 -1.77 5.98 15.78
CA GLU A 72 -1.20 5.56 17.08
C GLU A 72 0.26 5.12 16.97
N GLU A 73 0.74 4.73 15.78
CA GLU A 73 2.12 4.27 15.59
C GLU A 73 3.15 5.42 15.52
N GLY A 74 2.70 6.68 15.43
CA GLY A 74 3.55 7.87 15.50
C GLY A 74 4.71 7.90 14.48
N PRO A 75 5.82 8.60 14.79
CA PRO A 75 7.01 8.67 13.93
C PRO A 75 7.66 7.31 13.64
N GLU A 76 7.43 6.30 14.48
CA GLU A 76 7.96 4.95 14.31
C GLU A 76 7.32 4.23 13.13
N ALA A 77 6.03 4.48 12.85
CA ALA A 77 5.35 3.98 11.65
C ALA A 77 6.09 4.42 10.38
N VAL A 78 6.43 5.72 10.34
CA VAL A 78 7.14 6.35 9.22
C VAL A 78 8.54 5.77 9.06
N ARG A 79 9.28 5.63 10.16
CA ARG A 79 10.62 5.02 10.15
C ARG A 79 10.58 3.56 9.69
N ARG A 80 9.59 2.79 10.15
CA ARG A 80 9.42 1.39 9.77
C ARG A 80 9.17 1.26 8.28
N VAL A 81 8.26 2.05 7.70
CA VAL A 81 7.94 1.99 6.27
C VAL A 81 9.12 2.42 5.41
N THR A 82 9.76 3.53 5.75
CA THR A 82 10.90 4.05 4.98
C THR A 82 12.14 3.18 5.10
N GLY A 83 12.41 2.60 6.28
CA GLY A 83 13.59 1.76 6.53
C GLY A 83 13.52 0.34 5.97
N SER A 84 12.31 -0.19 5.74
CA SER A 84 12.11 -1.56 5.27
C SER A 84 11.79 -1.68 3.78
N GLY A 85 11.61 -0.55 3.08
CA GLY A 85 11.21 -0.53 1.68
C GLY A 85 9.81 -1.14 1.44
N LEU A 86 8.95 -1.14 2.47
CA LEU A 86 7.60 -1.71 2.40
C LEU A 86 6.66 -0.91 1.49
N ALA A 87 6.91 0.39 1.33
CA ALA A 87 6.14 1.26 0.45
C ALA A 87 7.06 2.18 -0.35
N ASP A 88 6.63 2.53 -1.56
CA ASP A 88 7.36 3.43 -2.46
C ASP A 88 7.07 4.90 -2.14
N ALA A 89 5.93 5.17 -1.49
CA ALA A 89 5.47 6.51 -1.11
C ALA A 89 4.56 6.44 0.12
N MET A 90 4.31 7.60 0.74
CA MET A 90 3.44 7.73 1.91
C MET A 90 2.54 8.96 1.80
N ILE A 91 1.29 8.82 2.24
CA ILE A 91 0.29 9.88 2.38
C ILE A 91 -0.04 10.01 3.88
N LEU A 92 0.10 11.22 4.41
CA LEU A 92 -0.27 11.58 5.78
C LEU A 92 -1.59 12.35 5.73
N MET A 93 -2.64 11.85 6.37
CA MET A 93 -3.91 12.57 6.44
C MET A 93 -3.94 13.64 7.53
N ASP A 94 -3.06 13.52 8.52
CA ASP A 94 -2.97 14.45 9.63
C ASP A 94 -1.52 14.55 10.12
N VAL A 95 -1.13 15.74 10.56
CA VAL A 95 0.20 16.07 11.06
C VAL A 95 -0.02 16.91 12.30
N GLU A 96 0.33 16.32 13.44
CA GLU A 96 0.30 17.02 14.72
C GLU A 96 1.61 17.80 14.88
N LEU A 97 1.49 19.10 15.17
CA LEU A 97 2.63 19.94 15.52
C LEU A 97 2.79 19.88 17.04
N GLU A 98 3.97 19.49 17.51
CA GLU A 98 4.36 19.75 18.90
C GLU A 98 4.67 21.25 19.00
N ASP A 99 3.84 22.00 19.72
CA ASP A 99 4.16 23.35 20.23
C ASP A 99 5.03 23.26 21.49
#